data_AF-A0A8B3S0K3-F1
#
_entry.id   AF-A0A8B3S0K3-F1
#
_cell.length_a   1.000
_cell.length_b   1.000
_cell.length_c   1.000
_cell.angle_alpha   90.00
_cell.angle_beta   90.00
_cell.angle_gamma   90.00
#
_symmetry.space_group_name_H-M   'P 1'
#
loop_
_entity.id
_entity.type
_entity.pdbx_description
1 polymer ?
#
loop_
_entity_poly.entity_id
_entity_poly.type
_entity_poly.pdbx_seq_one_letter_code
_entity_poly.pdbx_strand_id
1 'polypeptide(L)'
;MYSLKWCPDRVADILEACGASDPGSSPGRDIVLKEKVVIMEFPPNIDIVESDFPKAWAKLVMKIMISGMVLTTEYGNKSKDVCSRITLSEGAVNQILKKEMHPQEPFGKIRTGEYLKQYTRDYDWKAQGFEYTYMDRLINYNGSIDQLAALKQKVKKGITRRAQAITWLPGQDVNTEHPPCLQRIWIRPLSESTCEVHLSWRSRDAYSAWSSNLCGIVDMLYREILDDMKIVKFVDVCDSAHIYDTDWDAANKVRLP
;
A
#
# COMPACT_ATOMS: atom_id res chain seq x y z
N MET A 1 -27.09 -21.26 1.16
CA MET A 1 -26.72 -19.83 1.23
C MET A 1 -26.33 -19.55 2.68
N TYR A 2 -25.07 -19.82 3.03
CA TYR A 2 -24.59 -19.72 4.42
C TYR A 2 -24.20 -18.28 4.72
N SER A 3 -24.97 -17.65 5.62
CA SER A 3 -24.67 -16.34 6.21
C SER A 3 -23.63 -16.54 7.31
N LEU A 4 -22.40 -16.09 7.08
CA LEU A 4 -21.42 -15.90 8.15
C LEU A 4 -21.73 -14.58 8.84
N LYS A 5 -22.32 -14.66 10.04
CA LYS A 5 -22.46 -13.52 10.96
C LYS A 5 -21.08 -13.19 11.53
N TRP A 6 -20.59 -12.00 11.23
CA TRP A 6 -19.44 -11.37 11.87
C TRP A 6 -19.81 -11.01 13.32
N CYS A 7 -19.05 -11.49 14.30
CA CYS A 7 -19.25 -11.20 15.72
C CYS A 7 -18.13 -10.25 16.20
N PRO A 8 -18.42 -8.99 16.61
CA PRO A 8 -17.41 -8.01 17.01
C PRO A 8 -16.89 -8.19 18.45
N ASP A 9 -17.43 -9.13 19.23
CA ASP A 9 -17.37 -9.05 20.70
C ASP A 9 -16.09 -9.58 21.37
N ARG A 10 -15.02 -9.89 20.64
CA ARG A 10 -13.77 -10.39 21.27
C ARG A 10 -12.78 -9.30 21.71
N VAL A 11 -13.14 -8.02 21.63
CA VAL A 11 -12.29 -6.91 22.10
C VAL A 11 -12.79 -6.31 23.43
N ALA A 12 -14.03 -6.58 23.84
CA ALA A 12 -14.61 -6.05 25.07
C ALA A 12 -14.18 -6.81 26.35
N ASP A 13 -13.82 -8.09 26.25
CA ASP A 13 -13.48 -8.94 27.39
C ASP A 13 -12.14 -8.60 28.09
N ILE A 14 -11.42 -7.57 27.63
CA ILE A 14 -10.11 -7.18 28.18
C ILE A 14 -10.21 -5.99 29.15
N LEU A 15 -11.35 -5.31 29.25
CA LEU A 15 -11.50 -4.13 30.15
C LEU A 15 -12.36 -4.36 31.41
N GLU A 16 -12.99 -5.52 31.58
CA GLU A 16 -13.86 -5.79 32.74
C GLU A 16 -13.19 -6.59 33.89
N ALA A 17 -11.89 -6.90 33.79
CA ALA A 17 -11.17 -7.62 34.84
C ALA A 17 -10.51 -6.71 35.91
N CYS A 18 -10.71 -5.39 35.86
CA CYS A 18 -10.00 -4.43 36.73
C CYS A 18 -10.87 -3.73 37.78
N GLY A 19 -12.10 -4.19 38.07
CA GLY A 19 -12.97 -3.46 39.00
C GLY A 19 -14.01 -4.30 39.73
N ALA A 20 -13.61 -5.04 40.77
CA ALA A 20 -14.48 -5.33 41.90
C ALA A 20 -13.61 -5.53 43.16
N SER A 21 -13.69 -4.56 44.06
CA SER A 21 -13.08 -4.52 45.38
C SER A 21 -13.78 -5.45 46.36
N ASP A 22 -13.04 -6.26 47.11
CA ASP A 22 -13.50 -6.89 48.35
C ASP A 22 -12.40 -6.75 49.43
N PRO A 23 -12.66 -6.18 50.62
CA PRO A 23 -11.65 -5.97 51.64
C PRO A 23 -11.64 -7.16 52.62
N GLY A 24 -10.66 -8.05 52.50
CA GLY A 24 -10.49 -9.11 53.51
C GLY A 24 -9.38 -10.13 53.26
N SER A 25 -8.35 -10.07 54.12
CA SER A 25 -7.39 -11.14 54.49
C SER A 25 -6.29 -11.61 53.48
N SER A 26 -5.05 -11.48 53.97
CA SER A 26 -3.69 -11.83 53.48
C SER A 26 -3.43 -13.32 53.14
N PRO A 27 -2.18 -13.74 52.81
CA PRO A 27 -1.21 -13.24 51.82
C PRO A 27 -0.73 -14.35 50.84
N GLY A 28 -0.09 -13.95 49.73
CA GLY A 28 0.85 -14.81 49.00
C GLY A 28 0.23 -15.75 47.96
N ARG A 29 -0.11 -15.21 46.79
CA ARG A 29 -0.06 -15.98 45.54
C ARG A 29 0.64 -15.13 44.51
N ASP A 30 1.83 -15.56 44.11
CA ASP A 30 2.48 -15.08 42.89
C ASP A 30 1.53 -15.37 41.72
N ILE A 31 0.82 -14.34 41.27
CA ILE A 31 0.01 -14.40 40.06
C ILE A 31 1.00 -14.35 38.91
N VAL A 32 1.44 -15.53 38.46
CA VAL A 32 2.11 -15.69 37.17
C VAL A 32 1.08 -15.37 36.11
N LEU A 33 1.08 -14.13 35.60
CA LEU A 33 0.35 -13.73 34.41
C LEU A 33 0.89 -14.55 33.24
N LYS A 34 0.21 -15.65 32.92
CA LYS A 34 0.42 -16.33 31.64
C LYS A 34 -0.05 -15.37 30.55
N GLU A 35 0.88 -14.71 29.87
CA GLU A 35 0.61 -13.99 28.64
C GLU A 35 -0.15 -14.96 27.70
N LYS A 36 -1.43 -14.66 27.43
CA LYS A 36 -2.14 -15.30 26.35
C LYS A 36 -1.48 -14.81 25.06
N VAL A 37 -0.61 -15.65 24.49
CA VAL A 37 -0.13 -15.47 23.12
C VAL A 37 -1.36 -15.53 22.23
N VAL A 38 -1.79 -14.37 21.73
CA VAL A 38 -2.83 -14.30 20.70
C VAL A 38 -2.20 -14.79 19.42
N ILE A 39 -2.46 -16.06 19.09
CA ILE A 39 -2.10 -16.61 17.78
C ILE A 39 -3.04 -15.98 16.77
N MET A 40 -2.51 -15.11 15.90
CA MET A 40 -3.28 -14.59 14.77
C MET A 40 -3.47 -15.70 13.74
N GLU A 41 -4.72 -15.97 13.36
CA GLU A 41 -5.05 -17.01 12.38
C GLU A 41 -4.79 -16.57 10.93
N PHE A 42 -4.72 -15.26 10.68
CA PHE A 42 -4.51 -14.66 9.36
C PHE A 42 -3.89 -13.24 9.48
N PRO A 43 -3.26 -12.72 8.40
CA PRO A 43 -2.77 -11.33 8.37
C PRO A 43 -3.91 -10.34 8.63
N PRO A 44 -3.76 -9.39 9.56
CA PRO A 44 -4.84 -8.48 9.91
C PRO A 44 -5.12 -7.46 8.80
N ASN A 45 -6.33 -6.91 8.82
CA ASN A 45 -6.70 -5.78 7.98
C ASN A 45 -6.34 -4.46 8.68
N ILE A 46 -5.73 -3.54 7.94
CA ILE A 46 -5.49 -2.18 8.40
C ILE A 46 -6.12 -1.15 7.46
N ASP A 47 -6.86 -0.22 8.05
CA ASP A 47 -7.37 0.96 7.35
C ASP A 47 -6.63 2.21 7.84
N ILE A 48 -6.21 3.05 6.90
CA ILE A 48 -5.58 4.34 7.16
C ILE A 48 -6.29 5.38 6.30
N VAL A 49 -6.77 6.45 6.93
CA VAL A 49 -7.22 7.66 6.24
C VAL A 49 -6.34 8.81 6.72
N GLU A 50 -5.70 9.51 5.80
CA GLU A 50 -4.74 10.54 6.17
C GLU A 50 -4.65 11.65 5.10
N SER A 51 -4.41 12.87 5.55
CA SER A 51 -4.21 14.04 4.67
C SER A 51 -2.76 14.46 4.54
N ASP A 52 -1.87 13.80 5.26
CA ASP A 52 -0.42 14.01 5.26
C ASP A 52 0.32 12.72 4.83
N PHE A 53 1.05 12.79 3.72
CA PHE A 53 1.73 11.67 3.08
C PHE A 53 2.88 11.09 3.93
N PRO A 54 3.83 11.89 4.47
CA PRO A 54 4.80 11.40 5.45
C PRO A 54 4.18 10.64 6.62
N LYS A 55 3.11 11.19 7.21
CA LYS A 55 2.39 10.58 8.33
C LYS A 55 1.67 9.30 7.91
N ALA A 56 1.13 9.24 6.70
CA ALA A 56 0.50 8.02 6.17
C ALA A 56 1.49 6.86 6.06
N TRP A 57 2.69 7.11 5.51
CA TRP A 57 3.77 6.12 5.46
C TRP A 57 4.18 5.67 6.87
N ALA A 58 4.42 6.61 7.79
CA ALA A 58 4.81 6.29 9.16
C ALA A 58 3.74 5.43 9.88
N LYS A 59 2.45 5.78 9.72
CA LYS A 59 1.33 4.98 10.25
C LYS A 59 1.27 3.57 9.65
N LEU A 60 1.49 3.43 8.34
CA LEU A 60 1.54 2.14 7.67
C LEU A 60 2.63 1.26 8.28
N VAL A 61 3.86 1.78 8.34
CA VAL A 61 5.01 1.06 8.89
C VAL A 61 4.77 0.67 10.35
N MET A 62 4.36 1.61 11.20
CA MET A 62 4.08 1.35 12.61
C MET A 62 3.00 0.28 12.80
N LYS A 63 1.90 0.32 12.02
CA LYS A 63 0.82 -0.67 12.10
C LYS A 63 1.30 -2.07 11.69
N ILE A 64 2.09 -2.18 10.62
CA ILE A 64 2.69 -3.47 10.22
C ILE A 64 3.62 -3.99 11.31
N MET A 65 4.47 -3.14 11.90
CA MET A 65 5.40 -3.58 12.94
C MET A 65 4.69 -4.02 14.22
N ILE A 66 3.60 -3.35 14.61
CA ILE A 66 2.82 -3.67 15.82
C ILE A 66 1.96 -4.93 15.63
N SER A 67 1.28 -5.03 14.49
CA SER A 67 0.20 -6.01 14.32
C SER A 67 0.40 -7.00 13.17
N GLY A 68 1.41 -6.83 12.32
CA GLY A 68 1.64 -7.69 11.18
C GLY A 68 1.92 -9.14 11.57
N MET A 69 1.32 -10.07 10.82
CA MET A 69 1.55 -11.50 10.99
C MET A 69 2.92 -11.86 10.46
N VAL A 70 3.73 -12.54 11.26
CA VAL A 70 5.04 -13.02 10.81
C VAL A 70 4.83 -14.23 9.91
N LEU A 71 5.23 -14.12 8.65
CA LEU A 71 5.17 -15.18 7.66
C LEU A 71 6.58 -15.48 7.13
N THR A 72 6.78 -16.70 6.62
CA THR A 72 7.98 -17.04 5.84
C THR A 72 7.65 -16.83 4.36
N THR A 73 8.50 -16.08 3.66
CA THR A 73 8.32 -15.75 2.25
C THR A 73 8.74 -16.93 1.36
N GLU A 74 8.43 -16.84 0.07
CA GLU A 74 8.94 -17.79 -0.92
C GLU A 74 10.47 -17.77 -1.06
N TYR A 75 11.12 -16.69 -0.64
CA TYR A 75 12.58 -16.53 -0.64
C TYR A 75 13.25 -17.06 0.63
N GLY A 76 12.46 -17.57 1.60
CA GLY A 76 12.95 -18.17 2.84
C GLY A 76 13.24 -17.18 3.98
N ASN A 77 13.23 -15.87 3.72
CA ASN A 77 13.28 -14.86 4.77
C ASN A 77 11.90 -14.64 5.41
N LYS A 78 11.83 -13.89 6.51
CA LYS A 78 10.56 -13.57 7.16
C LYS A 78 10.06 -12.18 6.76
N SER A 79 8.76 -12.00 6.84
CA SER A 79 8.10 -10.70 6.70
C SER A 79 7.00 -10.55 7.74
N LYS A 80 6.65 -9.30 8.06
CA LYS A 80 5.41 -8.97 8.78
C LYS A 80 4.39 -8.48 7.78
N ASP A 81 3.26 -9.16 7.69
CA ASP A 81 2.24 -8.95 6.66
C ASP A 81 0.91 -8.46 7.21
N VAL A 82 0.25 -7.60 6.44
CA VAL A 82 -1.12 -7.13 6.65
C VAL A 82 -1.84 -7.00 5.30
N CYS A 83 -3.15 -7.08 5.30
CA CYS A 83 -3.99 -6.55 4.23
C CYS A 83 -4.22 -5.05 4.50
N SER A 84 -3.94 -4.16 3.55
CA SER A 84 -4.02 -2.72 3.81
C SER A 84 -4.94 -1.98 2.85
N ARG A 85 -5.60 -0.95 3.39
CA ARG A 85 -6.32 0.07 2.63
C ARG A 85 -5.95 1.45 3.15
N ILE A 86 -5.34 2.26 2.29
CA ILE A 86 -4.90 3.61 2.61
C ILE A 86 -5.66 4.59 1.73
N THR A 87 -6.34 5.56 2.35
CA THR A 87 -7.03 6.63 1.65
C THR A 87 -6.32 7.95 1.94
N LEU A 88 -5.84 8.60 0.88
CA LEU A 88 -5.15 9.88 0.92
C LEU A 88 -6.03 10.99 0.33
N SER A 89 -6.02 12.16 0.97
CA SER A 89 -6.69 13.36 0.45
C SER A 89 -5.85 14.08 -0.61
N GLU A 90 -6.44 15.11 -1.25
CA GLU A 90 -5.72 16.02 -2.15
C GLU A 90 -4.43 16.59 -1.52
N GLY A 91 -4.46 16.91 -0.21
CA GLY A 91 -3.30 17.44 0.52
C GLY A 91 -2.12 16.48 0.48
N ALA A 92 -2.35 15.20 0.77
CA ALA A 92 -1.33 14.16 0.70
C ALA A 92 -0.86 13.93 -0.75
N VAL A 93 -1.76 13.96 -1.73
CA VAL A 93 -1.35 13.86 -3.15
C VAL A 93 -0.43 15.02 -3.56
N ASN A 94 -0.71 16.24 -3.11
CA ASN A 94 0.14 17.38 -3.38
C ASN A 94 1.55 17.21 -2.76
N GLN A 95 1.65 16.58 -1.59
CA GLN A 95 2.95 16.24 -0.98
C GLN A 95 3.69 15.17 -1.79
N ILE A 96 2.98 14.17 -2.35
CA ILE A 96 3.56 13.18 -3.26
C ILE A 96 4.19 13.86 -4.48
N LEU A 97 3.46 14.79 -5.13
CA LEU A 97 3.96 15.55 -6.29
C LEU A 97 5.24 16.33 -5.98
N LYS A 98 5.27 16.97 -4.80
CA LYS A 98 6.43 17.70 -4.28
C LYS A 98 7.53 16.79 -3.73
N LYS A 99 7.29 15.47 -3.68
CA LYS A 99 8.21 14.46 -3.16
C LYS A 99 8.59 14.75 -1.69
N GLU A 100 7.62 15.24 -0.93
CA GLU A 100 7.72 15.49 0.51
C GLU A 100 7.56 14.17 1.25
N MET A 101 8.63 13.37 1.29
CA MET A 101 8.65 12.07 1.97
C MET A 101 9.01 12.20 3.45
N HIS A 102 8.68 11.18 4.23
CA HIS A 102 9.08 11.10 5.62
C HIS A 102 10.62 11.10 5.76
N PRO A 103 11.23 11.80 6.73
CA PRO A 103 12.68 11.85 6.88
C PRO A 103 13.36 10.50 7.15
N GLN A 104 12.63 9.56 7.74
CA GLN A 104 13.10 8.19 8.00
C GLN A 104 12.80 7.20 6.85
N GLU A 105 12.27 7.68 5.73
CA GLU A 105 12.03 6.85 4.55
C GLU A 105 13.40 6.48 3.90
N PRO A 106 13.68 5.18 3.67
CA PRO A 106 15.03 4.70 3.32
C PRO A 106 15.44 4.98 1.86
N PHE A 107 14.51 5.27 0.96
CA PHE A 107 14.81 5.52 -0.43
C PHE A 107 15.37 6.93 -0.64
N GLY A 108 14.80 7.94 0.00
CA GLY A 108 15.29 9.32 -0.03
C GLY A 108 15.19 9.98 -1.41
N LYS A 109 15.49 11.30 -1.48
CA LYS A 109 15.22 12.13 -2.66
C LYS A 109 16.04 11.75 -3.91
N ILE A 110 17.32 11.40 -3.75
CA ILE A 110 18.22 11.12 -4.89
C ILE A 110 17.80 9.84 -5.61
N ARG A 111 17.57 8.74 -4.86
CA ARG A 111 17.14 7.47 -5.46
C ARG A 111 15.77 7.59 -6.09
N THR A 112 14.89 8.41 -5.50
CA THR A 112 13.57 8.72 -6.06
C THR A 112 13.67 9.32 -7.46
N GLY A 113 14.60 10.24 -7.71
CA GLY A 113 14.78 10.84 -9.03
C GLY A 113 15.13 9.82 -10.12
N GLU A 114 16.08 8.92 -9.86
CA GLU A 114 16.43 7.85 -10.80
C GLU A 114 15.28 6.85 -10.98
N TYR A 115 14.63 6.48 -9.87
CA TYR A 115 13.51 5.55 -9.89
C TYR A 115 12.32 6.07 -10.70
N LEU A 116 12.07 7.38 -10.68
CA LEU A 116 11.00 8.00 -11.46
C LEU A 116 11.20 7.85 -12.98
N LYS A 117 12.44 7.68 -13.45
CA LYS A 117 12.69 7.42 -14.87
C LYS A 117 12.04 6.11 -15.33
N GLN A 118 11.89 5.11 -14.45
CA GLN A 118 11.17 3.86 -14.77
C GLN A 118 9.70 4.08 -15.14
N TYR A 119 9.15 5.27 -14.84
CA TYR A 119 7.79 5.68 -15.16
C TYR A 119 7.73 6.61 -16.39
N THR A 120 8.77 6.67 -17.23
CA THR A 120 8.77 7.40 -18.49
C THR A 120 8.79 6.45 -19.68
N ARG A 121 8.21 6.88 -20.81
CA ARG A 121 8.03 6.04 -22.01
C ARG A 121 9.35 5.66 -22.69
N ASP A 122 10.38 6.47 -22.49
CA ASP A 122 11.70 6.41 -23.13
C ASP A 122 12.76 5.69 -22.30
N TYR A 123 12.40 5.19 -21.11
CA TYR A 123 13.34 4.49 -20.24
C TYR A 123 13.72 3.11 -20.81
N ASP A 124 15.00 2.94 -21.12
CA ASP A 124 15.56 1.67 -21.61
C ASP A 124 15.75 0.67 -20.46
N TRP A 125 14.64 0.15 -19.96
CA TRP A 125 14.61 -0.77 -18.84
C TRP A 125 15.31 -2.11 -19.12
N LYS A 126 15.36 -2.54 -20.39
CA LYS A 126 16.03 -3.78 -20.79
C LYS A 126 17.55 -3.64 -20.65
N ALA A 127 18.11 -2.51 -21.07
CA ALA A 127 19.53 -2.23 -20.87
C ALA A 127 19.90 -2.15 -19.38
N GLN A 128 18.94 -1.84 -18.50
CA GLN A 128 19.12 -1.84 -17.05
C GLN A 128 18.87 -3.21 -16.38
N GLY A 129 18.53 -4.24 -17.16
CA GLY A 129 18.35 -5.60 -16.67
C GLY A 129 17.01 -5.85 -15.95
N PHE A 130 16.03 -4.97 -16.08
CA PHE A 130 14.67 -5.25 -15.56
C PHE A 130 13.98 -6.30 -16.43
N GLU A 131 13.15 -7.15 -15.81
CA GLU A 131 12.25 -8.05 -16.55
C GLU A 131 11.02 -7.32 -17.10
N TYR A 132 10.57 -6.29 -16.37
CA TYR A 132 9.48 -5.40 -16.76
C TYR A 132 9.61 -4.06 -16.03
N THR A 133 8.87 -3.07 -16.53
CA THR A 133 8.52 -1.87 -15.76
C THR A 133 7.01 -1.69 -15.76
N TYR A 134 6.47 -0.97 -14.77
CA TYR A 134 5.05 -0.64 -14.79
C TYR A 134 4.69 0.20 -16.02
N MET A 135 5.56 1.12 -16.44
CA MET A 135 5.34 1.90 -17.64
C MET A 135 5.18 0.99 -18.86
N ASP A 136 6.13 0.08 -19.11
CA ASP A 136 6.06 -0.85 -20.25
C ASP A 136 4.77 -1.71 -20.21
N ARG A 137 4.43 -2.27 -19.04
CA ARG A 137 3.17 -3.01 -18.84
C ARG A 137 1.93 -2.17 -19.15
N LEU A 138 1.99 -0.85 -18.98
CA LEU A 138 0.86 0.06 -19.21
C LEU A 138 0.78 0.57 -20.66
N ILE A 139 1.90 0.84 -21.33
CA ILE A 139 1.92 1.41 -22.69
C ILE A 139 2.09 0.37 -23.81
N ASN A 140 2.64 -0.81 -23.50
CA ASN A 140 2.86 -1.91 -24.44
C ASN A 140 2.11 -3.17 -23.97
N TYR A 141 0.93 -3.00 -23.37
CA TYR A 141 0.18 -4.13 -22.80
C TYR A 141 -0.17 -5.14 -23.88
N ASN A 142 0.08 -6.43 -23.61
CA ASN A 142 -0.05 -7.51 -24.57
C ASN A 142 0.65 -7.23 -25.93
N GLY A 143 1.78 -6.52 -25.88
CA GLY A 143 2.67 -6.25 -27.03
C GLY A 143 2.34 -4.99 -27.83
N SER A 144 1.15 -4.41 -27.72
CA SER A 144 0.78 -3.25 -28.57
C SER A 144 -0.31 -2.33 -28.02
N ILE A 145 -0.85 -2.60 -26.83
CA ILE A 145 -1.97 -1.83 -26.28
C ILE A 145 -1.46 -0.74 -25.35
N ASP A 146 -1.61 0.52 -25.79
CA ASP A 146 -1.39 1.69 -24.94
C ASP A 146 -2.61 1.95 -24.06
N GLN A 147 -2.59 1.38 -22.85
CA GLN A 147 -3.67 1.55 -21.88
C GLN A 147 -3.72 2.97 -21.32
N LEU A 148 -2.59 3.69 -21.23
CA LEU A 148 -2.58 5.06 -20.72
C LEU A 148 -3.28 6.01 -21.69
N ALA A 149 -3.03 5.87 -23.00
CA ALA A 149 -3.73 6.62 -24.03
C ALA A 149 -5.23 6.33 -24.04
N ALA A 150 -5.62 5.04 -23.95
CA ALA A 150 -7.01 4.63 -23.86
C ALA A 150 -7.69 5.16 -22.58
N LEU A 151 -6.96 5.16 -21.46
CA LEU A 151 -7.43 5.66 -20.17
C LEU A 151 -7.64 7.19 -20.22
N LYS A 152 -6.69 7.95 -20.78
CA LYS A 152 -6.83 9.40 -21.01
C LYS A 152 -8.08 9.73 -21.81
N GLN A 153 -8.32 9.04 -22.91
CA GLN A 153 -9.52 9.25 -23.72
C GLN A 153 -10.81 8.95 -22.96
N LYS A 154 -10.82 7.95 -22.07
CA LYS A 154 -11.99 7.63 -21.23
C LYS A 154 -12.22 8.69 -20.16
N VAL A 155 -11.16 9.14 -19.49
CA VAL A 155 -11.21 10.20 -18.46
C VAL A 155 -11.76 11.50 -19.06
N LYS A 156 -11.30 11.90 -20.25
CA LYS A 156 -11.76 13.11 -20.96
C LYS A 156 -13.23 13.09 -21.39
N LYS A 157 -13.85 11.92 -21.50
CA LYS A 157 -15.29 11.80 -21.85
C LYS A 157 -16.22 12.05 -20.65
N GLY A 158 -15.68 12.29 -19.46
CA GLY A 158 -16.43 12.58 -18.25
C GLY A 158 -16.64 11.36 -17.36
N ILE A 159 -17.68 11.40 -16.52
CA ILE A 159 -17.92 10.42 -15.45
C ILE A 159 -18.05 9.02 -16.04
N THR A 160 -17.16 8.11 -15.62
CA THR A 160 -17.14 6.73 -16.10
C THR A 160 -16.73 5.78 -14.97
N ARG A 161 -17.24 4.55 -15.04
CA ARG A 161 -16.87 3.43 -14.16
C ARG A 161 -15.87 2.47 -14.82
N ARG A 162 -15.49 2.74 -16.08
CA ARG A 162 -14.74 1.83 -16.96
C ARG A 162 -13.30 2.29 -17.26
N ALA A 163 -12.86 3.39 -16.64
CA ALA A 163 -11.51 3.92 -16.81
C ALA A 163 -10.56 3.14 -15.89
N GLN A 164 -9.93 2.10 -16.45
CA GLN A 164 -8.89 1.32 -15.77
C GLN A 164 -7.79 0.88 -16.74
N ALA A 165 -6.62 0.59 -16.16
CA ALA A 165 -5.52 -0.11 -16.79
C ALA A 165 -5.01 -1.20 -15.82
N ILE A 166 -4.50 -2.30 -16.36
CA ILE A 166 -3.96 -3.42 -15.59
C ILE A 166 -2.54 -3.78 -16.05
N THR A 167 -1.79 -4.44 -15.21
CA THR A 167 -0.38 -4.79 -15.47
C THR A 167 -0.19 -6.29 -15.66
N TRP A 168 -1.05 -7.12 -15.06
CA TRP A 168 -0.98 -8.57 -15.14
C TRP A 168 -1.32 -9.08 -16.54
N LEU A 169 -0.45 -9.92 -17.09
CA LEU A 169 -0.61 -10.68 -18.32
C LEU A 169 -0.65 -12.17 -17.98
N PRO A 170 -1.84 -12.82 -17.95
CA PRO A 170 -1.95 -14.22 -17.55
C PRO A 170 -1.04 -15.19 -18.30
N GLY A 171 -0.80 -14.95 -19.60
CA GLY A 171 0.08 -15.80 -20.41
C GLY A 171 1.57 -15.69 -20.08
N GLN A 172 1.99 -14.68 -19.31
CA GLN A 172 3.38 -14.44 -18.92
C GLN A 172 3.57 -14.59 -17.41
N ASP A 173 2.70 -13.94 -16.64
CA ASP A 173 2.93 -13.70 -15.22
C ASP A 173 2.58 -14.90 -14.32
N VAL A 174 1.89 -15.92 -14.84
CA VAL A 174 1.58 -17.15 -14.08
C VAL A 174 2.83 -17.98 -13.81
N ASN A 175 3.87 -17.85 -14.64
CA ASN A 175 5.07 -18.70 -14.58
C ASN A 175 6.37 -17.91 -14.29
N THR A 176 6.28 -16.61 -14.01
CA THR A 176 7.45 -15.79 -13.66
C THR A 176 7.68 -15.76 -12.16
N GLU A 177 8.95 -15.66 -11.75
CA GLU A 177 9.36 -15.47 -10.35
C GLU A 177 9.09 -14.03 -9.87
N HIS A 178 9.02 -13.07 -10.80
CA HIS A 178 8.88 -11.66 -10.46
C HIS A 178 7.68 -11.00 -11.16
N PRO A 179 6.43 -11.43 -10.89
CA PRO A 179 5.28 -10.84 -11.56
C PRO A 179 5.03 -9.40 -11.08
N PRO A 180 4.28 -8.56 -11.82
CA PRO A 180 3.98 -7.19 -11.40
C PRO A 180 3.27 -7.16 -10.05
N CYS A 181 3.66 -6.26 -9.16
CA CYS A 181 3.02 -6.10 -7.84
C CYS A 181 1.76 -5.21 -7.91
N LEU A 182 1.85 -4.04 -8.54
CA LEU A 182 0.68 -3.26 -8.94
C LEU A 182 -0.13 -4.12 -9.91
N GLN A 183 -1.46 -4.24 -9.71
CA GLN A 183 -2.36 -5.02 -10.57
C GLN A 183 -3.26 -4.13 -11.42
N ARG A 184 -3.76 -3.04 -10.83
CA ARG A 184 -4.76 -2.18 -11.47
C ARG A 184 -4.61 -0.73 -11.05
N ILE A 185 -4.79 0.16 -12.01
CA ILE A 185 -5.10 1.57 -11.82
C ILE A 185 -6.55 1.78 -12.27
N TRP A 186 -7.39 2.36 -11.42
CA TRP A 186 -8.75 2.77 -11.78
C TRP A 186 -8.92 4.25 -11.46
N ILE A 187 -9.47 5.00 -12.41
CA ILE A 187 -9.65 6.45 -12.30
C ILE A 187 -11.12 6.76 -12.53
N ARG A 188 -11.75 7.51 -11.63
CA ARG A 188 -13.12 7.99 -11.80
C ARG A 188 -13.13 9.52 -11.79
N PRO A 189 -13.40 10.16 -12.94
CA PRO A 189 -13.75 11.57 -12.97
C PRO A 189 -14.98 11.84 -12.10
N LEU A 190 -14.91 12.90 -11.30
CA LEU A 190 -16.00 13.39 -10.45
C LEU A 190 -16.57 14.70 -11.00
N SER A 191 -15.73 15.47 -11.70
CA SER A 191 -16.08 16.67 -12.47
C SER A 191 -15.10 16.81 -13.65
N GLU A 192 -15.17 17.92 -14.39
CA GLU A 192 -14.16 18.25 -15.41
C GLU A 192 -12.76 18.50 -14.82
N SER A 193 -12.66 18.83 -13.54
CA SER A 193 -11.42 19.25 -12.87
C SER A 193 -10.99 18.37 -11.70
N THR A 194 -11.76 17.34 -11.35
CA THR A 194 -11.47 16.47 -10.21
C THR A 194 -11.73 15.00 -10.49
N CYS A 195 -10.91 14.13 -9.91
CA CYS A 195 -11.07 12.69 -10.00
C CYS A 195 -10.71 11.99 -8.68
N GLU A 196 -11.09 10.73 -8.56
CA GLU A 196 -10.47 9.80 -7.64
C GLU A 196 -9.66 8.74 -8.37
N VAL A 197 -8.58 8.30 -7.74
CA VAL A 197 -7.66 7.28 -8.24
C VAL A 197 -7.62 6.14 -7.24
N HIS A 198 -7.69 4.91 -7.73
CA HIS A 198 -7.59 3.70 -6.93
C HIS A 198 -6.51 2.79 -7.52
N LEU A 199 -5.58 2.37 -6.66
CA LEU A 199 -4.59 1.35 -6.96
C LEU A 199 -4.98 0.03 -6.28
N SER A 200 -4.70 -1.07 -6.95
CA SER A 200 -4.83 -2.42 -6.37
C SER A 200 -3.51 -3.15 -6.53
N TRP A 201 -2.96 -3.64 -5.44
CA TRP A 201 -1.67 -4.31 -5.35
C TRP A 201 -1.84 -5.71 -4.77
N ARG A 202 -1.18 -6.70 -5.38
CA ARG A 202 -1.16 -8.07 -4.82
C ARG A 202 -0.19 -8.20 -3.64
N SER A 203 0.87 -7.39 -3.65
CA SER A 203 1.97 -7.44 -2.69
C SER A 203 2.76 -6.14 -2.76
N ARG A 204 3.31 -5.65 -1.65
CA ARG A 204 4.12 -4.42 -1.63
C ARG A 204 4.99 -4.31 -0.38
N ASP A 205 6.28 -4.03 -0.60
CA ASP A 205 7.16 -3.58 0.46
C ASP A 205 6.73 -2.19 0.94
N ALA A 206 6.19 -2.16 2.16
CA ALA A 206 5.65 -0.96 2.79
C ALA A 206 6.74 -0.01 3.29
N TYR A 207 7.93 -0.52 3.59
CA TYR A 207 9.02 0.26 4.17
C TYR A 207 9.85 0.94 3.09
N SER A 208 10.32 0.19 2.09
CA SER A 208 11.31 0.69 1.12
C SER A 208 10.74 1.11 -0.24
N ALA A 209 9.55 0.62 -0.61
CA ALA A 209 9.00 0.83 -1.95
C ALA A 209 7.72 1.68 -1.97
N TRP A 210 6.94 1.71 -0.89
CA TRP A 210 5.61 2.35 -0.89
C TRP A 210 5.66 3.82 -1.31
N SER A 211 6.53 4.62 -0.70
CA SER A 211 6.62 6.05 -0.99
C SER A 211 7.08 6.31 -2.42
N SER A 212 8.13 5.61 -2.87
CA SER A 212 8.73 5.81 -4.18
C SER A 212 7.80 5.38 -5.33
N ASN A 213 7.07 4.25 -5.22
CA ASN A 213 6.09 3.92 -6.26
C ASN A 213 4.93 4.92 -6.30
N LEU A 214 4.47 5.45 -5.16
CA LEU A 214 3.42 6.47 -5.19
C LEU A 214 3.90 7.76 -5.87
N CYS A 215 5.12 8.21 -5.59
CA CYS A 215 5.76 9.32 -6.32
C CYS A 215 5.78 9.06 -7.83
N GLY A 216 6.26 7.89 -8.27
CA GLY A 216 6.35 7.55 -9.69
C GLY A 216 4.99 7.44 -10.38
N ILE A 217 4.02 6.79 -9.73
CA ILE A 217 2.68 6.62 -10.29
C ILE A 217 1.94 7.95 -10.37
N VAL A 218 1.92 8.74 -9.30
CA VAL A 218 1.22 10.04 -9.30
C VAL A 218 1.83 10.97 -10.35
N ASP A 219 3.15 11.08 -10.41
CA ASP A 219 3.86 11.87 -11.42
C ASP A 219 3.51 11.44 -12.85
N MET A 220 3.50 10.13 -13.13
CA MET A 220 3.07 9.55 -14.40
C MET A 220 1.60 9.88 -14.70
N LEU A 221 0.69 9.73 -13.74
CA LEU A 221 -0.73 10.00 -13.96
C LEU A 221 -0.98 11.45 -14.38
N TYR A 222 -0.30 12.41 -13.77
CA TYR A 222 -0.39 13.82 -14.15
C TYR A 222 0.20 14.08 -15.54
N ARG A 223 1.38 13.53 -15.85
CA ARG A 223 2.01 13.69 -17.16
C ARG A 223 1.20 13.05 -18.30
N GLU A 224 0.70 11.84 -18.10
CA GLU A 224 0.13 11.02 -19.18
C GLU A 224 -1.38 11.23 -19.32
N ILE A 225 -2.12 11.38 -18.23
CA ILE A 225 -3.58 11.20 -18.22
C ILE A 225 -4.34 12.43 -17.75
N LEU A 226 -3.98 12.98 -16.59
CA LEU A 226 -4.87 13.86 -15.83
C LEU A 226 -4.85 15.32 -16.29
N ASP A 227 -3.85 15.74 -17.07
CA ASP A 227 -3.66 17.15 -17.46
C ASP A 227 -3.79 18.05 -16.19
N ASP A 228 -4.79 18.95 -16.11
CA ASP A 228 -5.02 19.83 -14.95
C ASP A 228 -5.98 19.28 -13.88
N MET A 229 -6.47 18.04 -14.03
CA MET A 229 -7.40 17.44 -13.06
C MET A 229 -6.72 17.17 -11.71
N LYS A 230 -7.42 17.48 -10.63
CA LYS A 230 -6.97 17.22 -9.25
C LYS A 230 -7.43 15.85 -8.76
N ILE A 231 -6.51 15.09 -8.16
CA ILE A 231 -6.87 13.86 -7.46
C ILE A 231 -7.36 14.25 -6.05
N VAL A 232 -8.67 14.24 -5.84
CA VAL A 232 -9.26 14.63 -4.53
C VAL A 232 -9.36 13.46 -3.55
N LYS A 233 -9.25 12.23 -4.06
CA LYS A 233 -9.20 11.00 -3.28
C LYS A 233 -8.29 9.99 -3.97
N PHE A 234 -7.26 9.54 -3.27
CA PHE A 234 -6.38 8.48 -3.73
C PHE A 234 -6.51 7.27 -2.79
N VAL A 235 -6.79 6.10 -3.33
CA VAL A 235 -6.96 4.87 -2.54
C VAL A 235 -5.94 3.83 -2.97
N ASP A 236 -5.13 3.38 -2.03
CA ASP A 236 -4.15 2.32 -2.20
C ASP A 236 -4.64 1.08 -1.45
N VAL A 237 -4.96 0.01 -2.17
CA VAL A 237 -5.34 -1.28 -1.57
C VAL A 237 -4.26 -2.31 -1.87
N CYS A 238 -3.77 -2.99 -0.84
CA CYS A 238 -2.76 -4.02 -0.97
C CYS A 238 -3.18 -5.30 -0.25
N ASP A 239 -3.14 -6.44 -0.95
CA ASP A 239 -3.49 -7.75 -0.38
C ASP A 239 -2.39 -8.28 0.57
N SER A 240 -1.11 -7.95 0.30
CA SER A 240 0.03 -8.24 1.18
C SER A 240 0.95 -7.02 1.26
N ALA A 241 0.61 -6.08 2.14
CA ALA A 241 1.55 -5.04 2.54
C ALA A 241 2.48 -5.59 3.62
N HIS A 242 3.79 -5.50 3.41
CA HIS A 242 4.73 -6.20 4.25
C HIS A 242 6.02 -5.42 4.50
N ILE A 243 6.73 -5.84 5.55
CA ILE A 243 8.10 -5.40 5.87
C ILE A 243 8.95 -6.63 6.13
N TYR A 244 10.02 -6.78 5.36
CA TYR A 244 10.97 -7.87 5.51
C TYR A 244 11.75 -7.77 6.83
N ASP A 245 12.14 -8.92 7.35
CA ASP A 245 12.91 -9.05 8.59
C ASP A 245 14.21 -8.25 8.61
N THR A 246 14.87 -8.12 7.47
CA THR A 246 16.04 -7.27 7.25
C THR A 246 15.82 -5.81 7.65
N ASP A 247 14.58 -5.32 7.59
CA ASP A 247 14.24 -3.92 7.86
C ASP A 247 13.54 -3.71 9.21
N TRP A 248 13.24 -4.77 9.97
CA TRP A 248 12.46 -4.68 11.21
C TRP A 248 13.08 -3.73 12.25
N ASP A 249 14.40 -3.76 12.43
CA ASP A 249 15.09 -2.90 13.39
C ASP A 249 14.99 -1.42 13.03
N ALA A 250 15.04 -1.09 11.75
CA ALA A 250 14.89 0.28 11.26
C ALA A 250 13.41 0.71 11.33
N ALA A 251 12.50 -0.15 10.89
CA ALA A 251 11.06 0.07 10.93
C ALA A 251 10.53 0.30 12.35
N ASN A 252 11.05 -0.43 13.36
CA ASN A 252 10.68 -0.23 14.77
C ASN A 252 11.08 1.16 15.33
N LYS A 253 12.01 1.85 14.68
CA LYS A 253 12.48 3.20 15.06
C LYS A 253 11.67 4.31 14.37
N VAL A 254 10.78 3.97 13.43
CA VAL A 254 9.93 4.96 12.76
C VAL A 254 8.98 5.61 13.76
N ARG A 255 8.87 6.93 13.68
CA ARG A 255 7.94 7.75 14.45
C ARG A 255 7.08 8.60 13.51
N LEU A 256 6.00 9.16 14.03
CA LEU A 256 5.24 10.17 13.29
C LEU A 256 6.10 11.46 13.17
N PRO A 257 5.95 12.21 12.07
CA PRO A 257 6.67 13.47 11.85
C PRO A 257 6.21 14.61 12.78
#